data_AF-A0A9P5W6P7-F1
#
_entry.id   AF-A0A9P5W6P7-F1
#
_cell.length_a   1.000
_cell.length_b   1.000
_cell.length_c   1.000
_cell.angle_alpha   90.00
_cell.angle_beta   90.00
_cell.angle_gamma   90.00
#
_symmetry.space_group_name_H-M   'P 1'
#
loop_
_entity.id
_entity.type
_entity.pdbx_description
1 polymer ?
#
loop_
_entity_poly.entity_id
_entity_poly.type
_entity_poly.pdbx_seq_one_letter_code
_entity_poly.pdbx_strand_id
1 'polypeptide(L)'
;MAGSRQELVAWVNELLQLNYTKVEQLGSGDAYCQIIDSIYGDVPLHRVKFGSKHEYDYVTNYKVLQNAFTAKKIDRPIPVDRLIKCKMQDNLEFVQWIRKFWETNYSGNPYDPVARRGGSGGDPNVSLSAAKPQSSSRRPTNSDGHRPTLGVGANTSIRKAASPDNTALLNLQKELQAERETVVGLEKERDFYFGKLRDIEVMIQQEIERSPDQENNQLLKDIQAVLYSTEEGFEIPEEGQAGEGGEGGYPDETF
;
A
#
# COMPACT_ATOMS: atom_id res chain seq x y z
N MET A 1 23.59 14.39 2.00
CA MET A 1 22.57 14.85 1.03
C MET A 1 21.22 14.33 1.49
N ALA A 2 20.13 15.10 1.37
CA ALA A 2 18.80 14.55 1.62
C ALA A 2 18.42 13.69 0.40
N GLY A 3 18.17 12.39 0.61
CA GLY A 3 17.76 11.50 -0.47
C GLY A 3 16.45 11.97 -1.10
N SER A 4 16.29 11.73 -2.41
CA SER A 4 15.03 12.05 -3.09
C SER A 4 13.89 11.17 -2.57
N ARG A 5 12.63 11.60 -2.77
CA ARG A 5 11.43 10.83 -2.32
C ARG A 5 11.49 9.36 -2.76
N GLN A 6 11.79 9.13 -4.04
CA GLN A 6 11.86 7.80 -4.63
C GLN A 6 13.03 6.98 -4.05
N GLU A 7 14.17 7.62 -3.84
CA GLU A 7 15.34 6.99 -3.25
C GLU A 7 15.10 6.55 -1.80
N LEU A 8 14.39 7.36 -1.01
CA LEU A 8 14.04 7.02 0.37
C LEU A 8 13.09 5.82 0.43
N VAL A 9 12.09 5.77 -0.44
CA VAL A 9 11.18 4.63 -0.55
C VAL A 9 11.92 3.38 -1.00
N ALA A 10 12.77 3.48 -2.03
CA ALA A 10 13.60 2.38 -2.50
C ALA A 10 14.51 1.84 -1.39
N TRP A 11 15.17 2.72 -0.64
CA TRP A 11 16.00 2.34 0.50
C TRP A 11 15.20 1.57 1.56
N VAL A 12 14.01 2.04 1.95
CA VAL A 12 13.17 1.31 2.92
C VAL A 12 12.78 -0.06 2.38
N ASN A 13 12.38 -0.14 1.10
CA ASN A 13 12.00 -1.40 0.46
C ASN A 13 13.16 -2.39 0.39
N GLU A 14 14.36 -1.94 0.07
CA GLU A 14 15.57 -2.77 0.04
C GLU A 14 15.97 -3.25 1.44
N LEU A 15 15.98 -2.34 2.42
CA LEU A 15 16.37 -2.65 3.80
C LEU A 15 15.40 -3.63 4.46
N LEU A 16 14.09 -3.44 4.25
CA LEU A 16 13.04 -4.17 4.94
C LEU A 16 12.37 -5.25 4.09
N GLN A 17 12.69 -5.38 2.80
CA GLN A 17 11.97 -6.26 1.87
C GLN A 17 10.45 -5.97 1.91
N LEU A 18 10.10 -4.73 1.59
CA LEU A 18 8.73 -4.21 1.49
C LEU A 18 8.46 -3.70 0.07
N ASN A 19 7.20 -3.42 -0.25
CA ASN A 19 6.74 -2.95 -1.56
C ASN A 19 6.01 -1.60 -1.46
N TYR A 20 6.62 -0.61 -0.79
CA TYR A 20 6.05 0.73 -0.75
C TYR A 20 6.27 1.47 -2.07
N THR A 21 5.25 2.19 -2.52
CA THR A 21 5.26 3.02 -3.72
C THR A 21 5.20 4.51 -3.37
N LYS A 22 4.75 4.83 -2.15
CA LYS A 22 4.50 6.18 -1.65
C LYS A 22 5.08 6.36 -0.25
N VAL A 23 5.56 7.58 0.06
CA VAL A 23 6.13 7.90 1.39
C VAL A 23 5.06 7.89 2.48
N GLU A 24 3.83 8.20 2.12
CA GLU A 24 2.63 8.21 2.95
C GLU A 24 2.39 6.84 3.61
N GLN A 25 2.81 5.74 2.97
CA GLN A 25 2.69 4.39 3.53
C GLN A 25 3.54 4.19 4.79
N LEU A 26 4.58 5.00 4.99
CA LEU A 26 5.39 4.98 6.22
C LEU A 26 4.63 5.54 7.44
N GLY A 27 3.53 6.26 7.22
CA GLY A 27 2.68 6.84 8.27
C GLY A 27 1.96 5.80 9.13
N SER A 28 1.97 4.53 8.74
CA SER A 28 1.50 3.42 9.58
C SER A 28 2.41 3.17 10.80
N GLY A 29 3.66 3.64 10.75
CA GLY A 29 4.66 3.50 11.80
C GLY A 29 5.32 2.12 11.92
N ASP A 30 4.88 1.11 11.17
CA ASP A 30 5.42 -0.26 11.25
C ASP A 30 6.87 -0.35 10.72
N ALA A 31 7.14 0.27 9.58
CA ALA A 31 8.46 0.35 8.97
C ALA A 31 9.43 1.11 9.86
N TYR A 32 9.00 2.18 10.54
CA TYR A 32 9.86 2.89 11.48
C TYR A 32 10.25 2.03 12.68
N CYS A 33 9.33 1.22 13.22
CA CYS A 33 9.66 0.25 14.26
C CYS A 33 10.73 -0.73 13.78
N GLN A 34 10.59 -1.23 12.55
CA GLN A 34 11.52 -2.20 11.98
C GLN A 34 12.88 -1.59 11.61
N ILE A 35 12.94 -0.33 11.18
CA ILE A 35 14.21 0.39 10.97
C ILE A 35 14.99 0.48 12.28
N ILE A 36 14.33 0.86 13.38
CA ILE A 36 14.98 0.88 14.70
C ILE A 36 15.39 -0.52 15.15
N ASP A 37 14.57 -1.54 14.85
CA ASP A 37 14.90 -2.93 15.11
C ASP A 37 16.15 -3.40 14.35
N SER A 38 16.36 -2.92 13.12
CA SER A 38 17.57 -3.25 12.37
C SER A 38 18.85 -2.74 13.01
N ILE A 39 18.76 -1.67 13.81
CA ILE A 39 19.92 -1.11 14.52
C ILE A 39 20.16 -1.87 15.83
N TYR A 40 19.12 -2.09 16.63
CA TYR A 40 19.26 -2.57 18.01
C TYR A 40 18.83 -4.03 18.25
N GLY A 41 17.98 -4.58 17.40
CA GLY A 41 17.51 -5.98 17.43
C GLY A 41 16.55 -6.34 18.57
N ASP A 42 16.15 -5.39 19.42
CA ASP A 42 15.33 -5.61 20.62
C ASP A 42 13.97 -4.90 20.61
N VAL A 43 13.54 -4.40 19.44
CA VAL A 43 12.19 -3.82 19.31
C VAL A 43 11.17 -4.96 19.32
N PRO A 44 10.07 -4.88 20.11
CA PRO A 44 9.09 -5.96 20.20
C PRO A 44 8.16 -5.99 18.97
N LEU A 45 8.69 -6.45 17.82
CA LEU A 45 7.97 -6.47 16.54
C LEU A 45 6.69 -7.32 16.55
N HIS A 46 6.57 -8.31 17.43
CA HIS A 46 5.33 -9.07 17.61
C HIS A 46 4.12 -8.22 18.04
N ARG A 47 4.37 -7.00 18.57
CA ARG A 47 3.32 -6.03 18.94
C ARG A 47 2.99 -5.05 17.81
N VAL A 48 3.84 -5.00 16.77
CA VAL A 48 3.69 -4.11 15.63
C VAL A 48 2.67 -4.71 14.66
N LYS A 49 1.73 -3.87 14.23
CA LYS A 49 0.69 -4.17 13.26
C LYS A 49 1.20 -3.84 11.87
N PHE A 50 1.82 -4.83 11.24
CA PHE A 50 2.32 -4.69 9.87
C PHE A 50 1.19 -4.72 8.84
N GLY A 51 1.26 -3.84 7.85
CA GLY A 51 0.32 -3.82 6.73
C GLY A 51 -1.13 -3.49 7.13
N SER A 52 -1.35 -2.94 8.33
CA SER A 52 -2.68 -2.45 8.71
C SER A 52 -3.07 -1.24 7.85
N LYS A 53 -4.37 -1.09 7.59
CA LYS A 53 -4.96 0.08 6.94
C LYS A 53 -5.72 0.98 7.93
N HIS A 54 -5.72 0.63 9.22
CA HIS A 54 -6.55 1.29 10.23
C HIS A 54 -5.71 2.17 11.16
N GLU A 55 -6.14 3.42 11.33
CA GLU A 55 -5.40 4.42 12.13
C GLU A 55 -5.22 3.99 13.60
N TYR A 56 -6.20 3.30 14.18
CA TYR A 56 -6.10 2.81 15.56
C TYR A 56 -4.94 1.79 15.74
N ASP A 57 -4.60 1.03 14.70
CA ASP A 57 -3.45 0.12 14.73
C ASP A 57 -2.14 0.91 14.66
N TYR A 58 -2.10 2.02 13.93
CA TYR A 58 -0.93 2.88 13.83
C TYR A 58 -0.57 3.48 15.20
N VAL A 59 -1.57 3.83 16.02
CA VAL A 59 -1.35 4.27 17.41
C VAL A 59 -0.56 3.22 18.19
N THR A 60 -0.85 1.93 17.98
CA THR A 60 -0.11 0.83 18.63
C THR A 60 1.34 0.80 18.15
N ASN A 61 1.57 0.96 16.85
CA ASN A 61 2.92 1.01 16.27
C ASN A 61 3.72 2.19 16.82
N TYR A 62 3.14 3.40 16.85
CA TYR A 62 3.82 4.58 17.39
C TYR A 62 4.12 4.46 18.88
N LYS A 63 3.28 3.79 19.69
CA LYS A 63 3.61 3.48 21.08
C LYS A 63 4.82 2.56 21.20
N VAL A 64 4.94 1.54 20.33
CA VAL A 64 6.12 0.67 20.29
C VAL A 64 7.36 1.48 19.93
N LEU A 65 7.27 2.35 18.92
CA LEU A 65 8.35 3.21 18.47
C LEU A 65 8.81 4.19 19.56
N GLN A 66 7.88 4.88 20.21
CA GLN A 66 8.17 5.81 21.32
C GLN A 66 8.90 5.09 22.46
N ASN A 67 8.43 3.90 22.86
CA ASN A 67 9.08 3.12 23.90
C ASN A 67 10.52 2.73 23.51
N ALA A 68 10.75 2.38 22.23
CA ALA A 68 12.09 2.11 21.74
C ALA A 68 13.00 3.36 21.81
N PHE A 69 12.48 4.54 21.43
CA PHE A 69 13.23 5.79 21.53
C PHE A 69 13.59 6.14 22.98
N THR A 70 12.64 6.00 23.90
CA THR A 70 12.89 6.24 25.33
C THR A 70 13.91 5.26 25.90
N ALA A 71 13.81 3.97 25.57
CA ALA A 71 14.74 2.94 26.06
C ALA A 71 16.18 3.19 25.56
N LYS A 72 16.33 3.69 24.32
CA LYS A 72 17.63 3.98 23.69
C LYS A 72 18.11 5.42 23.89
N LYS A 73 17.35 6.25 24.61
CA LYS A 73 17.64 7.68 24.86
C LYS A 73 17.86 8.47 23.56
N ILE A 74 16.98 8.26 22.58
CA ILE A 74 16.98 9.02 21.33
C ILE A 74 16.20 10.33 21.59
N ASP A 75 16.90 11.45 21.65
CA ASP A 75 16.31 12.76 22.02
C ASP A 75 15.36 13.37 20.97
N ARG A 76 15.28 12.79 19.76
CA ARG A 76 14.40 13.30 18.70
C ARG A 76 12.93 13.05 19.08
N PRO A 77 12.09 14.09 19.20
CA PRO A 77 10.65 13.91 19.41
C PRO A 77 9.99 13.35 18.15
N ILE A 78 9.03 12.44 18.34
CA ILE A 78 8.25 11.82 17.27
C ILE A 78 6.90 12.58 17.15
N PRO A 79 6.63 13.31 16.05
CA PRO A 79 5.39 14.05 15.87
C PRO A 79 4.24 13.12 15.44
N VAL A 80 3.79 12.24 16.36
CA VAL A 80 2.81 11.17 16.08
C VAL A 80 1.53 11.72 15.44
N ASP A 81 0.95 12.80 15.97
CA ASP A 81 -0.31 13.40 15.46
C ASP A 81 -0.25 13.86 14.00
N ARG A 82 0.97 14.13 13.50
CA ARG A 82 1.22 14.54 12.11
C ARG A 82 1.51 13.33 11.22
N LEU A 83 2.35 12.41 11.69
CA LEU A 83 2.77 11.24 10.92
C LEU A 83 1.63 10.26 10.69
N ILE A 84 0.80 10.03 11.73
CA ILE A 84 -0.30 9.05 11.71
C ILE A 84 -1.38 9.38 10.68
N LYS A 85 -1.48 10.65 10.26
CA LYS A 85 -2.38 11.12 9.21
C LYS A 85 -1.88 10.80 7.80
N CYS A 86 -0.77 10.08 7.68
CA CYS A 86 -0.14 9.68 6.42
C CYS A 86 0.11 10.84 5.44
N LYS A 87 0.34 12.06 5.96
CA LYS A 87 0.65 13.22 5.11
C LYS A 87 2.06 13.12 4.55
N MET A 88 2.20 13.43 3.25
CA MET A 88 3.47 13.29 2.52
C MET A 88 4.62 14.08 3.17
N GLN A 89 4.43 15.37 3.44
CA GLN A 89 5.49 16.25 3.95
C GLN A 89 6.00 15.81 5.33
N ASP A 90 5.08 15.47 6.23
CA ASP A 90 5.42 15.03 7.59
C ASP A 90 6.22 13.72 7.57
N ASN A 91 5.76 12.74 6.78
CA ASN A 91 6.43 11.45 6.65
C ASN A 91 7.77 11.55 5.90
N LEU A 92 7.87 12.46 4.93
CA LEU A 92 9.10 12.73 4.20
C LEU A 92 10.19 13.31 5.12
N GLU A 93 9.84 14.31 5.94
CA GLU A 93 10.77 14.89 6.90
C GLU A 93 11.28 13.83 7.90
N PHE A 94 10.38 13.00 8.42
CA PHE A 94 10.74 12.00 9.41
C PHE A 94 11.58 10.87 8.80
N VAL A 95 11.27 10.39 7.60
CA VAL A 95 12.08 9.34 6.94
C VAL A 95 13.48 9.84 6.55
N GLN A 96 13.61 11.12 6.15
CA GLN A 96 14.93 11.72 5.91
C GLN A 96 15.80 11.73 7.17
N TRP A 97 15.19 12.05 8.32
CA TRP A 97 15.89 12.03 9.58
C TRP A 97 16.24 10.59 10.01
N ILE A 98 15.28 9.66 9.96
CA ILE A 98 15.51 8.28 10.42
C ILE A 98 16.55 7.57 9.55
N ARG A 99 16.64 7.89 8.25
CA ARG A 99 17.69 7.39 7.38
C ARG A 99 19.07 7.85 7.84
N LYS A 100 19.25 9.15 8.11
CA LYS A 100 20.54 9.67 8.64
C LYS A 100 20.88 9.05 9.99
N PHE A 101 19.87 8.87 10.84
CA PHE A 101 20.04 8.19 12.11
C PHE A 101 20.50 6.75 11.91
N TRP A 102 19.87 6.01 10.99
CA TRP A 102 20.26 4.65 10.66
C TRP A 102 21.69 4.58 10.12
N GLU A 103 22.06 5.41 9.15
CA GLU A 103 23.42 5.48 8.58
C GLU A 103 24.49 5.74 9.65
N THR A 104 24.16 6.47 10.71
CA THR A 104 25.09 6.80 11.81
C THR A 104 25.19 5.69 12.87
N ASN A 105 24.10 4.96 13.11
CA ASN A 105 23.99 4.04 14.25
C ASN A 105 24.02 2.56 13.86
N TYR A 106 23.83 2.25 12.58
CA TYR A 106 23.85 0.87 12.11
C TYR A 106 25.27 0.29 12.17
N SER A 107 25.44 -0.78 12.94
CA SER A 107 26.74 -1.41 13.18
C SER A 107 27.20 -2.37 12.06
N GLY A 108 26.42 -2.52 10.99
CA GLY A 108 26.74 -3.42 9.87
C GLY A 108 26.38 -4.89 10.10
N ASN A 109 25.68 -5.22 11.19
CA ASN A 109 25.28 -6.60 11.49
C ASN A 109 24.31 -7.12 10.42
N PRO A 110 24.35 -8.41 10.05
CA PRO A 110 23.35 -8.97 9.14
C PRO A 110 21.96 -8.90 9.78
N TYR A 111 20.99 -8.35 9.04
CA TYR A 111 19.60 -8.21 9.47
C TYR A 111 18.67 -8.91 8.48
N ASP A 112 17.86 -9.86 8.96
CA ASP A 112 16.83 -10.56 8.17
C ASP A 112 15.45 -9.97 8.50
N PRO A 113 14.93 -9.02 7.71
CA PRO A 113 13.69 -8.33 8.03
C PRO A 113 12.47 -9.27 7.98
N VAL A 114 12.46 -10.26 7.08
CA VAL A 114 11.31 -11.17 6.91
C VAL A 114 11.20 -12.12 8.09
N ALA A 115 12.33 -12.69 8.53
CA ALA A 115 12.35 -13.52 9.73
C ALA A 115 11.93 -12.73 10.97
N ARG A 116 12.37 -11.46 11.08
CA ARG A 116 12.02 -10.58 12.21
C ARG A 116 10.53 -10.23 12.27
N ARG A 117 9.84 -10.14 11.13
CA ARG A 117 8.38 -9.97 11.09
C ARG A 117 7.60 -11.26 11.35
N GLY A 118 8.26 -12.41 11.39
CA GLY A 118 7.59 -13.70 11.57
C GLY A 118 6.55 -14.01 10.49
N GLY A 119 6.79 -13.55 9.25
CA GLY A 119 5.85 -13.71 8.12
C GLY A 119 4.75 -12.66 8.03
N SER A 120 4.74 -11.64 8.88
CA SER A 120 3.78 -10.52 8.79
C SER A 120 4.28 -9.43 7.83
N GLY A 121 3.39 -8.78 7.07
CA GLY A 121 3.72 -7.52 6.36
C GLY A 121 4.58 -7.61 5.10
N GLY A 122 4.87 -8.81 4.58
CA GLY A 122 5.47 -8.99 3.25
C GLY A 122 4.51 -9.77 2.36
N ASP A 123 4.38 -9.37 1.09
CA ASP A 123 3.73 -10.22 0.10
C ASP A 123 4.52 -11.53 -0.05
N PRO A 124 3.85 -12.70 -0.15
CA PRO A 124 4.53 -13.99 -0.27
C PRO A 124 5.32 -14.16 -1.58
N ASN A 125 5.29 -13.17 -2.48
CA ASN A 125 5.83 -13.28 -3.83
C ASN A 125 7.32 -12.92 -3.98
N VAL A 126 8.02 -12.61 -2.88
CA VAL A 126 9.50 -12.49 -2.89
C VAL A 126 10.11 -13.74 -2.25
N SER A 127 9.81 -14.91 -2.83
CA SER A 127 10.63 -16.10 -2.61
C SER A 127 11.82 -16.05 -3.55
N LEU A 128 12.90 -15.38 -3.13
CA LEU A 128 14.21 -15.71 -3.67
C LEU A 128 14.55 -17.12 -3.23
N SER A 129 14.62 -18.01 -4.21
CA SER A 129 15.15 -19.36 -4.12
C SER A 129 16.52 -19.37 -3.42
N ALA A 130 16.52 -19.64 -2.13
CA ALA A 130 17.70 -20.06 -1.38
C ALA A 130 17.43 -21.46 -0.82
N ALA A 131 17.73 -22.46 -1.65
CA ALA A 131 17.81 -23.84 -1.21
C ALA A 131 18.83 -23.94 -0.06
N LYS A 132 18.34 -24.17 1.16
CA LYS A 132 19.19 -24.59 2.27
C LYS A 132 19.40 -26.10 2.19
N PRO A 133 20.65 -26.61 2.19
CA PRO A 133 20.91 -28.03 2.30
C PRO A 133 20.57 -28.49 3.73
N GLN A 134 19.71 -29.48 3.87
CA GLN A 134 19.49 -30.18 5.14
C GLN A 134 20.78 -30.89 5.54
N SER A 135 21.36 -30.52 6.68
CA SER A 135 22.48 -31.24 7.27
C SER A 135 22.01 -32.62 7.72
N SER A 136 22.64 -33.66 7.18
CA SER A 136 22.47 -35.05 7.57
C SER A 136 23.21 -35.31 8.88
N SER A 137 22.46 -35.46 9.98
CA SER A 137 22.98 -36.07 11.20
C SER A 137 22.50 -37.51 11.27
N ARG A 138 23.34 -38.44 10.78
CA ARG A 138 23.17 -39.88 10.97
C ARG A 138 23.83 -40.28 12.28
N ARG A 139 23.03 -40.81 13.20
CA ARG A 139 23.49 -41.49 14.42
C ARG A 139 23.24 -43.00 14.24
N PRO A 140 24.18 -43.89 14.60
CA PRO A 140 24.09 -45.31 14.26
C PRO A 140 23.28 -46.07 15.31
N THR A 141 22.54 -47.08 14.88
CA THR A 141 21.97 -48.12 15.77
C THR A 141 22.31 -49.48 15.20
N ASN A 142 23.14 -50.25 15.92
CA ASN A 142 23.30 -51.69 15.73
C ASN A 142 22.11 -52.41 16.37
N SER A 143 21.49 -53.35 15.65
CA SER A 143 21.23 -54.72 16.16
C SER A 143 20.54 -55.61 15.12
N ASP A 144 20.94 -56.87 15.17
CA ASP A 144 20.52 -58.08 14.48
C ASP A 144 19.02 -58.29 14.21
N GLY A 145 18.76 -59.04 13.12
CA GLY A 145 17.97 -60.27 13.26
C GLY A 145 16.65 -60.43 12.48
N HIS A 146 16.71 -61.27 11.44
CA HIS A 146 15.67 -62.22 10.97
C HIS A 146 14.56 -61.81 9.96
N ARG A 147 14.24 -62.82 9.14
CA ARG A 147 13.54 -62.86 7.83
C ARG A 147 12.01 -63.14 8.00
N PRO A 148 11.19 -63.33 6.93
CA PRO A 148 10.04 -62.51 6.60
C PRO A 148 8.68 -63.21 6.81
N THR A 149 7.56 -62.48 6.94
CA THR A 149 6.22 -63.06 6.72
C THR A 149 5.25 -62.07 6.06
N LEU A 150 4.40 -62.62 5.21
CA LEU A 150 3.36 -61.98 4.41
C LEU A 150 2.21 -61.46 5.28
N GLY A 151 1.60 -60.33 4.89
CA GLY A 151 0.37 -59.84 5.53
C GLY A 151 -0.24 -58.63 4.82
N VAL A 152 -1.24 -58.92 3.96
CA VAL A 152 -2.49 -58.20 3.67
C VAL A 152 -2.66 -56.78 4.23
N GLY A 153 -3.06 -55.82 3.38
CA GLY A 153 -3.73 -54.61 3.85
C GLY A 153 -3.79 -53.42 2.88
N ALA A 154 -4.92 -53.32 2.17
CA ALA A 154 -5.59 -52.13 1.66
C ALA A 154 -4.90 -50.74 1.82
N ASN A 155 -4.75 -49.98 0.72
CA ASN A 155 -5.75 -48.99 0.26
C ASN A 155 -5.10 -48.06 -0.79
N THR A 156 -5.58 -48.16 -2.03
CA THR A 156 -5.25 -47.23 -3.11
C THR A 156 -6.03 -45.94 -2.89
N SER A 157 -5.49 -45.01 -2.09
CA SER A 157 -6.06 -43.66 -2.00
C SER A 157 -5.64 -42.87 -3.23
N ILE A 158 -6.61 -42.75 -4.13
CA ILE A 158 -6.69 -41.79 -5.23
C ILE A 158 -6.19 -40.43 -4.75
N ARG A 159 -5.17 -39.90 -5.43
CA ARG A 159 -4.70 -38.52 -5.29
C ARG A 159 -5.81 -37.60 -5.77
N LYS A 160 -6.62 -37.08 -4.84
CA LYS A 160 -7.53 -35.98 -5.13
C LYS A 160 -6.67 -34.72 -5.30
N ALA A 161 -6.55 -34.28 -6.55
CA ALA A 161 -5.93 -33.01 -6.89
C ALA A 161 -6.53 -31.92 -6.00
N ALA A 162 -5.68 -31.25 -5.23
CA ALA A 162 -6.07 -30.07 -4.48
C ALA A 162 -6.52 -29.01 -5.49
N SER A 163 -7.78 -28.61 -5.38
CA SER A 163 -8.33 -27.44 -6.04
C SER A 163 -7.48 -26.21 -5.68
N PRO A 164 -7.27 -25.26 -6.59
CA PRO A 164 -6.49 -24.06 -6.27
C PRO A 164 -7.14 -23.27 -5.14
N ASP A 165 -6.30 -22.67 -4.30
CA ASP A 165 -6.60 -21.91 -3.08
C ASP A 165 -7.88 -21.06 -3.16
N ASN A 166 -8.95 -21.57 -2.58
CA ASN A 166 -10.23 -20.88 -2.42
C ASN A 166 -10.07 -19.56 -1.63
N THR A 167 -9.05 -19.48 -0.77
CA THR A 167 -8.67 -18.29 -0.01
C THR A 167 -8.08 -17.18 -0.88
N ALA A 168 -7.28 -17.51 -1.89
CA ALA A 168 -6.72 -16.53 -2.81
C ALA A 168 -7.79 -15.91 -3.70
N LEU A 169 -8.75 -16.72 -4.19
CA LEU A 169 -9.89 -16.24 -4.96
C LEU A 169 -10.78 -15.28 -4.15
N LEU A 170 -11.05 -15.62 -2.89
CA LEU A 170 -11.84 -14.75 -1.99
C LEU A 170 -11.14 -13.42 -1.70
N ASN A 171 -9.82 -13.44 -1.50
CA ASN A 171 -9.05 -12.22 -1.26
C ASN A 171 -9.04 -11.31 -2.50
N LEU A 172 -8.84 -11.87 -3.69
CA LEU A 172 -8.86 -11.13 -4.94
C LEU A 172 -10.24 -10.53 -5.23
N GLN A 173 -11.31 -11.28 -4.95
CA GLN A 173 -12.68 -10.78 -5.11
C GLN A 173 -12.98 -9.61 -4.16
N LYS A 174 -12.45 -9.66 -2.93
CA LYS A 174 -12.57 -8.57 -1.95
C LYS A 174 -11.80 -7.32 -2.39
N GLU A 175 -10.61 -7.50 -2.97
CA GLU A 175 -9.81 -6.39 -3.49
C GLU A 175 -10.49 -5.71 -4.68
N LEU A 176 -11.01 -6.50 -5.63
CA LEU A 176 -11.80 -5.97 -6.75
C LEU A 176 -13.04 -5.21 -6.29
N GLN A 177 -13.69 -5.66 -5.22
CA GLN A 177 -14.86 -4.96 -4.67
C GLN A 177 -14.47 -3.62 -4.03
N ALA A 178 -13.40 -3.59 -3.24
CA ALA A 178 -12.91 -2.35 -2.63
C ALA A 178 -12.43 -1.34 -3.68
N GLU A 179 -11.79 -1.80 -4.74
CA GLU A 179 -11.37 -0.94 -5.85
C GLU A 179 -12.58 -0.38 -6.60
N ARG A 180 -13.60 -1.19 -6.88
CA ARG A 180 -14.86 -0.72 -7.48
C ARG A 180 -15.54 0.34 -6.64
N GLU A 181 -15.62 0.16 -5.33
CA GLU A 181 -16.19 1.17 -4.41
C GLU A 181 -15.39 2.47 -4.45
N THR A 182 -14.07 2.38 -4.55
CA THR A 182 -13.18 3.56 -4.70
C THR A 182 -13.43 4.27 -6.02
N VAL A 183 -13.51 3.54 -7.14
CA VAL A 183 -13.81 4.11 -8.46
C VAL A 183 -15.17 4.83 -8.44
N VAL A 184 -16.22 4.21 -7.89
CA VAL A 184 -17.53 4.84 -7.76
C VAL A 184 -17.48 6.11 -6.91
N GLY A 185 -16.67 6.12 -5.84
CA GLY A 185 -16.43 7.32 -5.03
C GLY A 185 -15.77 8.45 -5.85
N LEU A 186 -14.72 8.10 -6.59
CA LEU A 186 -14.00 9.05 -7.46
C LEU A 186 -14.86 9.56 -8.62
N GLU A 187 -15.71 8.72 -9.21
CA GLU A 187 -16.66 9.12 -10.25
C GLU A 187 -17.68 10.13 -9.71
N LYS A 188 -18.20 9.91 -8.49
CA LYS A 188 -19.08 10.89 -7.84
C LYS A 188 -18.39 12.21 -7.57
N GLU A 189 -17.14 12.19 -7.10
CA GLU A 189 -16.36 13.40 -6.89
C GLU A 189 -16.08 14.12 -8.23
N ARG A 190 -15.67 13.37 -9.27
CA ARG A 190 -15.49 13.90 -10.62
C ARG A 190 -16.75 14.58 -11.13
N ASP A 191 -17.90 13.91 -11.05
CA ASP A 191 -19.17 14.44 -11.54
C ASP A 191 -19.62 15.65 -10.73
N PHE A 192 -19.37 15.64 -9.42
CA PHE A 192 -19.65 16.78 -8.54
C PHE A 192 -18.83 18.02 -8.92
N TYR A 193 -17.52 17.86 -9.16
CA TYR A 193 -16.67 18.98 -9.58
C TYR A 193 -16.96 19.42 -11.01
N PHE A 194 -17.21 18.47 -11.93
CA PHE A 194 -17.60 18.76 -13.30
C PHE A 194 -18.90 19.56 -13.36
N GLY A 195 -19.93 19.16 -12.61
CA GLY A 195 -21.20 19.88 -12.54
C GLY A 195 -21.01 21.32 -12.08
N LYS A 196 -20.19 21.57 -11.06
CA LYS A 196 -19.88 22.94 -10.62
C LYS A 196 -19.16 23.76 -11.67
N LEU A 197 -18.18 23.18 -12.38
CA LEU A 197 -17.46 23.86 -13.45
C LEU A 197 -18.39 24.17 -14.63
N ARG A 198 -19.32 23.26 -14.95
CA ARG A 198 -20.36 23.46 -15.96
C ARG A 198 -21.32 24.57 -15.58
N ASP A 199 -21.78 24.63 -14.33
CA ASP A 199 -22.63 25.72 -13.84
C ASP A 199 -21.92 27.08 -13.97
N ILE A 200 -20.64 27.14 -13.58
CA ILE A 200 -19.81 28.34 -13.73
C ILE A 200 -19.68 28.74 -15.19
N GLU A 201 -19.42 27.78 -16.09
CA GLU A 201 -19.32 28.02 -17.53
C GLU A 201 -20.61 28.62 -18.10
N VAL A 202 -21.78 28.08 -17.75
CA VAL A 202 -23.09 28.62 -18.17
C VAL A 202 -23.26 30.06 -17.69
N MET A 203 -22.94 30.33 -16.42
CA MET A 203 -23.05 31.68 -15.86
C MET A 203 -22.15 32.68 -16.60
N ILE A 204 -20.94 32.27 -16.94
CA ILE A 204 -19.99 33.12 -17.68
C ILE A 204 -20.50 33.38 -19.10
N GLN A 205 -20.96 32.35 -19.82
CA GLN A 205 -21.50 32.49 -21.18
C GLN A 205 -22.70 33.45 -21.21
N GLN A 206 -23.63 33.31 -20.25
CA GLN A 206 -24.81 34.18 -20.14
C GLN A 206 -24.43 35.65 -19.91
N GLU A 207 -23.42 35.91 -19.06
CA GLU A 207 -23.00 37.29 -18.75
C GLU A 207 -22.29 37.94 -19.95
N ILE A 208 -21.44 37.19 -20.66
CA ILE A 208 -20.77 37.66 -21.89
C ILE A 208 -21.79 38.00 -22.97
N GLU A 209 -22.80 37.14 -23.18
CA GLU A 209 -23.88 37.38 -24.16
C GLU A 209 -24.73 38.61 -23.79
N ARG A 210 -24.97 38.83 -22.50
CA ARG A 210 -25.80 39.94 -22.00
C ARG A 210 -25.10 41.29 -22.11
N SER A 211 -23.78 41.35 -22.00
CA SER A 211 -23.02 42.61 -21.95
C SER A 211 -21.65 42.50 -22.62
N PRO A 212 -21.59 42.47 -23.97
CA PRO A 212 -20.37 42.18 -24.73
C PRO A 212 -19.26 43.24 -24.63
N ASP A 213 -19.57 44.48 -24.22
CA ASP A 213 -18.64 45.62 -24.24
C ASP A 213 -18.14 46.08 -22.85
N GLN A 214 -18.37 45.29 -21.78
CA GLN A 214 -17.90 45.63 -20.43
C GLN A 214 -16.44 45.23 -20.18
N GLU A 215 -15.69 46.04 -19.42
CA GLU A 215 -14.31 45.72 -18.96
C GLU A 215 -14.23 44.40 -18.17
N ASN A 216 -15.30 44.01 -17.47
CA ASN A 216 -15.39 42.73 -16.76
C ASN A 216 -15.28 41.51 -17.70
N ASN A 217 -15.46 41.68 -19.02
CA ASN A 217 -15.32 40.60 -19.99
C ASN A 217 -13.89 40.06 -20.11
N GLN A 218 -12.86 40.84 -19.74
CA GLN A 218 -11.51 40.31 -19.78
C GLN A 218 -11.31 39.20 -18.73
N LEU A 219 -11.78 39.42 -17.50
CA LEU A 219 -11.72 38.40 -16.45
C LEU A 219 -12.55 37.16 -16.83
N LEU A 220 -13.74 37.35 -17.40
CA LEU A 220 -14.60 36.24 -17.84
C LEU A 220 -13.95 35.41 -18.96
N LYS A 221 -13.25 36.07 -19.90
CA LYS A 221 -12.47 35.40 -20.96
C LYS A 221 -11.27 34.65 -20.39
N ASP A 222 -10.58 35.20 -19.40
CA ASP A 222 -9.45 34.52 -18.75
C ASP A 222 -9.93 33.26 -18.00
N ILE A 223 -11.10 33.31 -17.35
CA ILE A 223 -11.70 32.13 -16.70
C ILE A 223 -12.12 31.07 -17.74
N GLN A 224 -12.71 31.48 -18.88
CA GLN A 224 -12.98 30.55 -19.99
C GLN A 224 -11.71 29.89 -20.52
N ALA A 225 -10.63 30.66 -20.67
CA ALA A 225 -9.35 30.12 -21.12
C ALA A 225 -8.82 29.03 -20.18
N VAL A 226 -9.03 29.17 -18.86
CA VAL A 226 -8.70 28.12 -17.88
C VAL A 226 -9.62 26.91 -18.03
N LEU A 227 -10.94 27.11 -18.17
CA LEU A 227 -11.91 26.02 -18.30
C LEU A 227 -11.70 25.17 -19.56
N TYR A 228 -11.23 25.78 -20.65
CA TYR A 228 -10.94 25.09 -21.91
C TYR A 228 -9.46 24.75 -22.10
N SER A 229 -8.59 25.09 -21.14
CA SER A 229 -7.19 24.70 -21.22
C SER A 229 -7.06 23.18 -21.15
N THR A 230 -6.26 22.61 -22.05
CA THR A 230 -5.95 21.17 -22.07
C THR A 230 -4.49 20.95 -21.70
N GLU A 231 -4.23 19.90 -20.93
CA GLU A 231 -2.86 19.45 -20.63
C GLU A 231 -2.41 18.41 -21.67
N GLU A 232 -1.10 18.38 -21.97
CA GLU A 232 -0.49 17.44 -22.93
C GLU A 232 -0.76 15.98 -22.50
N GLY A 233 -1.66 15.30 -23.22
CA GLY A 233 -2.11 13.93 -22.91
C GLY A 233 -3.58 13.81 -22.45
N PHE A 234 -4.32 14.92 -22.37
CA PHE A 234 -5.77 14.91 -22.14
C PHE A 234 -6.50 14.89 -23.50
N GLU A 235 -6.91 13.70 -23.96
CA GLU A 235 -7.81 13.58 -25.11
C GLU A 235 -9.23 13.98 -24.69
N ILE A 236 -9.73 15.10 -25.23
CA ILE A 236 -11.15 15.43 -25.19
C ILE A 236 -11.86 14.41 -26.10
N PRO A 237 -12.75 13.55 -25.59
CA PRO A 237 -13.62 12.77 -26.45
C PRO A 237 -14.46 13.76 -27.26
N GLU A 238 -14.42 13.65 -28.59
CA GLU A 238 -15.14 14.57 -29.49
C GLU A 238 -16.58 14.79 -29.00
N GLU A 239 -16.94 16.05 -28.76
CA GLU A 239 -18.32 16.44 -28.48
C GLU A 239 -19.20 16.04 -29.67
N GLY A 240 -19.94 14.93 -29.52
CA GLY A 240 -20.75 14.46 -30.62
C GLY A 240 -21.52 13.18 -30.36
N GLN A 241 -22.28 13.09 -29.27
CA GLN A 241 -23.63 12.48 -29.22
C GLN A 241 -24.15 12.38 -27.78
N ALA A 242 -24.83 13.44 -27.33
CA ALA A 242 -26.00 13.24 -26.49
C ALA A 242 -27.20 13.04 -27.43
N GLY A 243 -27.73 11.81 -27.48
CA GLY A 243 -29.08 11.56 -28.00
C GLY A 243 -29.27 10.28 -28.82
N GLU A 244 -30.01 9.35 -28.21
CA GLU A 244 -30.95 8.39 -28.81
C GLU A 244 -30.53 6.93 -29.06
N GLY A 245 -31.13 6.03 -28.27
CA GLY A 245 -31.62 4.73 -28.73
C GLY A 245 -30.74 3.50 -28.47
N GLY A 246 -31.07 2.72 -27.45
CA GLY A 246 -30.54 1.36 -27.30
C GLY A 246 -31.04 0.66 -26.04
N GLU A 247 -32.19 0.00 -26.14
CA GLU A 247 -32.75 -0.93 -25.15
C GLU A 247 -31.72 -1.94 -24.63
N GLY A 248 -31.75 -2.23 -23.32
CA GLY A 248 -30.85 -3.22 -22.72
C GLY A 248 -31.13 -3.51 -21.24
N GLY A 249 -32.37 -3.93 -20.95
CA GLY A 249 -32.83 -4.69 -19.78
C GLY A 249 -32.07 -4.57 -18.44
N TYR A 250 -32.73 -3.95 -17.46
CA TYR A 250 -32.58 -4.34 -16.06
C TYR A 250 -33.06 -5.79 -15.90
N PRO A 251 -32.25 -6.73 -15.38
CA PRO A 251 -32.82 -7.86 -14.70
C PRO A 251 -33.34 -7.36 -13.35
N ASP A 252 -34.67 -7.17 -13.29
CA ASP A 252 -35.44 -7.31 -12.07
C ASP A 252 -35.11 -8.68 -11.47
N GLU A 253 -34.55 -8.70 -10.27
CA GLU A 253 -35.01 -9.64 -9.24
C GLU A 253 -34.94 -8.94 -7.88
N THR A 254 -36.12 -8.48 -7.48
CA THR A 254 -36.52 -8.31 -6.08
C THR A 254 -36.81 -9.68 -5.45
N PHE A 255 -36.05 -10.10 -4.44
CA PHE A 255 -36.48 -10.35 -3.05
C PHE A 255 -35.33 -10.89 -2.18
#